data_AF-A0A0F9D7R5-F1
#
_entry.id   AF-A0A0F9D7R5-F1
#
_cell.length_a   1.000
_cell.length_b   1.000
_cell.length_c   1.000
_cell.angle_alpha   90.00
_cell.angle_beta   90.00
_cell.angle_gamma   90.00
#
_symmetry.space_group_name_H-M   'P 1'
#
loop_
_entity.id
_entity.type
_entity.pdbx_description
1 polymer ?
#
loop_
_entity_poly.entity_id
_entity_poly.type
_entity_poly.pdbx_seq_one_letter_code
_entity_poly.pdbx_strand_id
1 'polypeptide(L)'
;MQKTLFPDFKAETYQNGEKIPTALDLMTHEGIAFEYITDPERAKKAVSVLLKGDLPLGLDTETAKLDEFTDHPKAGLDPHLTRIRLIQMYGGGDTVYIFDIFSLKIEMFAPIWDLPIVAHNAVFDLKHLLFAGANPQKIGCTMLMENALTGKLPSLAALSRQYLDWEMSKEEQTSDWNQRELTEDQLAYSALDVVAVKKLHQILSDRLKQGNLVKTYTLMRDSMPAIAQLEFNGVHFDVEKHVKLMKAWQEKKEAAAEKLKQVLGLHVSLDSPKQLSDWLKSHLDPETLNTWPRTKTGQLKTDAHTLSRYPEHPLGAPLLLYKEVDTMLSTFGTGYTGHTNPKTGRIHSNFRLGGTATGRLSCYRPNIQNPPRDKSFRELFSAPPGRSIVVADYEQIE
;
A
#
# COMPACT_ATOMS: atom_id res chain seq x y z
N MET A 1 17.16 -38.64 -8.04
CA MET A 1 16.28 -38.85 -9.21
C MET A 1 15.05 -39.61 -8.77
N GLN A 2 13.94 -38.90 -8.60
CA GLN A 2 12.60 -39.44 -8.82
C GLN A 2 11.82 -38.25 -9.39
N LYS A 3 11.81 -38.13 -10.73
CA LYS A 3 10.93 -37.21 -11.43
C LYS A 3 9.52 -37.73 -11.23
N THR A 4 8.68 -36.95 -10.57
CA THR A 4 7.23 -37.18 -10.51
C THR A 4 6.73 -37.30 -11.95
N LEU A 5 6.12 -38.45 -12.26
CA LEU A 5 5.65 -38.86 -13.60
C LEU A 5 4.22 -38.41 -13.89
N PHE A 6 3.71 -37.43 -13.13
CA PHE A 6 2.40 -36.85 -13.35
C PHE A 6 2.59 -35.42 -13.84
N PRO A 7 1.97 -35.01 -14.97
CA PRO A 7 1.87 -33.58 -15.27
C PRO A 7 1.16 -32.92 -14.08
N ASP A 8 1.70 -31.80 -13.60
CA ASP A 8 1.03 -30.98 -12.60
C ASP A 8 -0.32 -30.56 -13.17
N PHE A 9 -1.39 -31.28 -12.81
CA PHE A 9 -2.75 -30.86 -13.09
C PHE A 9 -2.99 -29.62 -12.24
N LYS A 10 -2.82 -28.43 -12.84
CA LYS A 10 -3.28 -27.19 -12.23
C LYS A 10 -4.78 -27.33 -12.00
N ALA A 11 -5.19 -27.20 -10.74
CA ALA A 11 -6.59 -27.26 -10.36
C ALA A 11 -7.33 -26.11 -11.05
N GLU A 12 -8.45 -26.42 -11.72
CA GLU A 12 -9.28 -25.38 -12.31
C GLU A 12 -9.86 -24.48 -11.21
N THR A 13 -9.71 -23.17 -11.35
CA THR A 13 -10.34 -22.20 -10.46
C THR A 13 -11.79 -21.97 -10.83
N TYR A 14 -12.67 -22.06 -9.83
CA TYR A 14 -14.09 -21.78 -9.96
C TYR A 14 -14.50 -20.60 -9.09
N GLN A 15 -15.40 -19.76 -9.60
CA GLN A 15 -16.09 -18.74 -8.82
C GLN A 15 -17.58 -18.82 -9.10
N ASN A 16 -18.40 -18.91 -8.05
CA ASN A 16 -19.86 -19.11 -8.15
C ASN A 16 -20.30 -20.34 -9.00
N GLY A 17 -19.44 -21.35 -9.14
CA GLY A 17 -19.72 -22.56 -9.91
C GLY A 17 -19.32 -22.49 -11.39
N GLU A 18 -18.80 -21.36 -11.86
CA GLU A 18 -18.26 -21.20 -13.21
C GLU A 18 -16.73 -21.24 -13.20
N LYS A 19 -16.14 -21.88 -14.21
CA LYS A 19 -14.68 -21.92 -14.39
C LYS A 19 -14.21 -20.52 -14.76
N ILE A 20 -13.29 -19.98 -13.98
CA ILE A 20 -12.62 -18.71 -14.29
C ILE A 20 -11.73 -18.95 -15.51
N PRO A 21 -11.85 -18.16 -16.59
CA PRO A 21 -10.98 -18.29 -17.74
C PRO A 21 -9.53 -17.99 -17.33
N THR A 22 -8.59 -18.73 -17.90
CA THR A 22 -7.16 -18.42 -17.72
C THR A 22 -6.81 -17.12 -18.44
N ALA A 23 -5.66 -16.53 -18.12
CA ALA A 23 -5.19 -15.36 -18.85
C ALA A 23 -4.98 -15.66 -20.34
N LEU A 24 -4.53 -16.88 -20.67
CA LEU A 24 -4.35 -17.33 -22.04
C LEU A 24 -5.70 -17.46 -22.78
N ASP A 25 -6.75 -17.95 -22.12
CA ASP A 25 -8.09 -18.02 -22.69
C ASP A 25 -8.60 -16.63 -23.08
N LEU A 26 -8.45 -15.64 -22.19
CA LEU A 26 -8.85 -14.26 -22.46
C LEU A 26 -8.02 -13.61 -23.58
N MET A 27 -6.69 -13.79 -23.55
CA MET A 27 -5.81 -13.29 -24.61
C MET A 27 -6.17 -13.88 -25.98
N THR A 28 -6.45 -15.19 -26.03
CA THR A 28 -6.88 -15.89 -27.24
C THR A 28 -8.23 -15.38 -27.75
N HIS A 29 -9.20 -15.19 -26.85
CA HIS A 29 -10.51 -14.62 -27.19
C HIS A 29 -10.38 -13.23 -27.82
N GLU A 30 -9.48 -12.40 -27.29
CA GLU A 30 -9.21 -11.06 -27.83
C GLU A 30 -8.37 -11.06 -29.12
N GLY A 31 -7.84 -12.22 -29.53
CA GLY A 31 -6.95 -12.33 -30.69
C GLY A 31 -5.61 -11.64 -30.47
N ILE A 32 -5.13 -11.60 -29.22
CA ILE A 32 -3.88 -10.94 -28.84
C ILE A 32 -2.88 -12.00 -28.37
N ALA A 33 -1.71 -12.03 -28.98
CA ALA A 33 -0.56 -12.81 -28.57
C ALA A 33 0.40 -11.99 -27.69
N PHE A 34 1.42 -12.65 -27.13
CA PHE A 34 2.52 -11.96 -26.47
C PHE A 34 3.87 -12.49 -26.95
N GLU A 35 4.87 -11.60 -26.98
CA GLU A 35 6.26 -11.94 -27.25
C GLU A 35 7.09 -11.75 -25.98
N TYR A 36 7.68 -12.84 -25.48
CA TYR A 36 8.67 -12.80 -24.41
C TYR A 36 10.07 -12.52 -24.96
N ILE A 37 10.67 -11.42 -24.53
CA ILE A 37 11.90 -10.88 -25.11
C ILE A 37 13.00 -10.83 -24.06
N THR A 38 14.06 -11.59 -24.31
CA THR A 38 15.32 -11.61 -23.55
C THR A 38 16.51 -11.11 -24.38
N ASP A 39 16.37 -11.05 -25.71
CA ASP A 39 17.43 -10.66 -26.65
C ASP A 39 17.42 -9.14 -26.94
N PRO A 40 18.56 -8.44 -26.83
CA PRO A 40 18.63 -7.01 -27.08
C PRO A 40 18.23 -6.55 -28.48
N GLU A 41 18.52 -7.32 -29.53
CA GLU A 41 18.17 -6.93 -30.90
C GLU A 41 16.66 -7.09 -31.17
N ARG A 42 16.05 -8.15 -30.64
CA ARG A 42 14.58 -8.27 -30.62
C ARG A 42 13.93 -7.17 -29.79
N ALA A 43 14.51 -6.80 -28.65
CA ALA A 43 13.99 -5.71 -27.83
C ALA A 43 14.01 -4.36 -28.58
N LYS A 44 15.09 -4.03 -29.30
CA LYS A 44 15.14 -2.82 -30.15
C LYS A 44 14.05 -2.79 -31.23
N LYS A 45 13.76 -3.95 -31.85
CA LYS A 45 12.68 -4.07 -32.84
C LYS A 45 11.31 -3.84 -32.20
N ALA A 46 11.04 -4.49 -31.07
CA ALA A 46 9.80 -4.31 -30.33
C ALA A 46 9.62 -2.86 -29.85
N VAL A 47 10.66 -2.21 -29.32
CA VAL A 47 10.64 -0.77 -28.99
C VAL A 47 10.30 0.08 -30.22
N SER A 48 10.88 -0.24 -31.38
CA SER A 48 10.57 0.49 -32.63
C SER A 48 9.11 0.31 -33.09
N VAL A 49 8.48 -0.82 -32.79
CA VAL A 49 7.05 -1.06 -33.01
C VAL A 49 6.23 -0.25 -32.02
N LEU A 50 6.54 -0.32 -30.73
CA LEU A 50 5.85 0.41 -29.66
C LEU A 50 5.89 1.92 -29.85
N LEU A 51 7.01 2.48 -30.34
CA LEU A 51 7.14 3.90 -30.69
C LEU A 51 6.15 4.38 -31.76
N LYS A 52 5.58 3.45 -32.54
CA LYS A 52 4.59 3.71 -33.59
C LYS A 52 3.19 3.20 -33.23
N GLY A 53 3.02 2.63 -32.03
CA GLY A 53 1.75 2.09 -31.56
C GLY A 53 0.76 3.18 -31.13
N ASP A 54 -0.47 2.77 -30.85
CA ASP A 54 -1.52 3.65 -30.37
C ASP A 54 -1.21 4.11 -28.95
N LEU A 55 -1.35 5.42 -28.71
CA LEU A 55 -1.09 6.04 -27.42
C LEU A 55 -2.38 6.23 -26.60
N PRO A 56 -2.31 6.19 -25.25
CA PRO A 56 -1.12 5.82 -24.48
C PRO A 56 -0.78 4.33 -24.57
N LEU A 57 0.50 4.00 -24.36
CA LEU A 57 0.94 2.63 -24.20
C LEU A 57 0.43 2.08 -22.87
N GLY A 58 -0.14 0.87 -22.87
CA GLY A 58 -0.34 0.12 -21.63
C GLY A 58 1.01 -0.30 -21.06
N LEU A 59 1.18 -0.19 -19.75
CA LEU A 59 2.40 -0.54 -19.03
C LEU A 59 2.04 -1.25 -17.73
N ASP A 60 2.82 -2.28 -17.40
CA ASP A 60 2.83 -2.92 -16.09
C ASP A 60 4.26 -3.38 -15.77
N THR A 61 4.52 -3.66 -14.49
CA THR A 61 5.80 -4.21 -14.04
C THR A 61 5.61 -5.37 -13.08
N GLU A 62 6.32 -6.46 -13.35
CA GLU A 62 6.47 -7.56 -12.40
C GLU A 62 7.81 -7.45 -11.68
N THR A 63 7.81 -7.77 -10.39
CA THR A 63 8.98 -7.53 -9.54
C THR A 63 9.43 -8.80 -8.83
N ALA A 64 10.74 -8.93 -8.66
CA ALA A 64 11.38 -10.05 -8.01
C ALA A 64 12.15 -9.59 -6.77
N LYS A 65 12.05 -10.36 -5.69
CA LYS A 65 12.70 -10.08 -4.41
C LYS A 65 14.22 -10.07 -4.59
N LEU A 66 14.95 -9.23 -3.86
CA LEU A 66 16.39 -9.41 -3.75
C LEU A 66 16.69 -10.62 -2.85
N ASP A 67 17.74 -11.39 -3.19
CA ASP A 67 18.08 -12.65 -2.50
C ASP A 67 18.32 -12.44 -0.99
N GLU A 68 18.85 -11.29 -0.61
CA GLU A 68 19.11 -10.90 0.79
C GLU A 68 17.84 -10.55 1.59
N PHE A 69 16.68 -10.42 0.94
CA PHE A 69 15.41 -9.98 1.55
C PHE A 69 14.22 -10.89 1.23
N THR A 70 14.42 -12.13 0.77
CA THR A 70 13.33 -13.05 0.37
C THR A 70 12.23 -13.23 1.42
N ASP A 71 12.61 -13.28 2.70
CA ASP A 71 11.71 -13.43 3.85
C ASP A 71 11.15 -12.09 4.38
N HIS A 72 11.63 -10.96 3.86
CA HIS A 72 11.16 -9.66 4.32
C HIS A 72 9.73 -9.40 3.81
N PRO A 73 8.79 -8.97 4.66
CA PRO A 73 7.38 -8.84 4.30
C PRO A 73 7.09 -7.76 3.24
N LYS A 74 8.03 -6.85 3.00
CA LYS A 74 7.96 -5.83 1.94
C LYS A 74 8.77 -6.18 0.69
N ALA A 75 9.48 -7.31 0.65
CA ALA A 75 10.18 -7.74 -0.55
C ALA A 75 9.17 -8.11 -1.65
N GLY A 76 9.41 -7.65 -2.88
CA GLY A 76 8.44 -7.71 -3.97
C GLY A 76 7.52 -6.47 -4.05
N LEU A 77 7.63 -5.53 -3.11
CA LEU A 77 6.77 -4.33 -3.07
C LEU A 77 7.53 -3.01 -2.85
N ASP A 78 8.65 -3.08 -2.14
CA ASP A 78 9.53 -1.95 -1.88
C ASP A 78 10.69 -1.93 -2.90
N PRO A 79 10.87 -0.83 -3.66
CA PRO A 79 11.92 -0.75 -4.68
C PRO A 79 13.34 -0.91 -4.11
N HIS A 80 13.57 -0.64 -2.82
CA HIS A 80 14.89 -0.83 -2.21
C HIS A 80 15.23 -2.32 -1.97
N LEU A 81 14.21 -3.17 -1.83
CA LEU A 81 14.32 -4.58 -1.45
C LEU A 81 14.00 -5.54 -2.61
N THR A 82 13.80 -4.97 -3.80
CA THR A 82 13.23 -5.65 -4.96
C THR A 82 13.95 -5.16 -6.22
N ARG A 83 13.90 -5.94 -7.30
CA ARG A 83 14.29 -5.51 -8.64
C ARG A 83 13.15 -5.80 -9.63
N ILE A 84 13.07 -5.01 -10.70
CA ILE A 84 12.12 -5.27 -11.79
C ILE A 84 12.53 -6.59 -12.47
N ARG A 85 11.58 -7.51 -12.63
CA ARG A 85 11.74 -8.75 -13.38
C ARG A 85 11.28 -8.53 -14.81
N LEU A 86 10.05 -8.05 -14.99
CA LEU A 86 9.47 -7.81 -16.31
C LEU A 86 8.98 -6.38 -16.45
N ILE A 87 9.03 -5.87 -17.67
CA ILE A 87 8.26 -4.70 -18.10
C ILE A 87 7.39 -5.14 -19.26
N GLN A 88 6.08 -4.99 -19.14
CA GLN A 88 5.11 -5.29 -20.18
C GLN A 88 4.66 -4.00 -20.84
N MET A 89 4.58 -3.99 -22.16
CA MET A 89 4.09 -2.83 -22.92
C MET A 89 3.13 -3.24 -24.02
N TYR A 90 2.04 -2.48 -24.15
CA TYR A 90 1.02 -2.73 -25.18
C TYR A 90 0.61 -1.45 -25.90
N GLY A 91 0.98 -1.39 -27.18
CA GLY A 91 0.63 -0.30 -28.09
C GLY A 91 -0.73 -0.46 -28.77
N GLY A 92 -1.47 -1.55 -28.56
CA GLY A 92 -2.59 -1.94 -29.43
C GLY A 92 -2.16 -2.98 -30.46
N GLY A 93 -3.08 -3.38 -31.34
CA GLY A 93 -2.85 -4.47 -32.29
C GLY A 93 -2.93 -5.85 -31.64
N ASP A 94 -2.25 -6.82 -32.25
CA ASP A 94 -2.35 -8.25 -31.92
C ASP A 94 -1.23 -8.77 -31.03
N THR A 95 -0.31 -7.91 -30.57
CA THR A 95 0.90 -8.35 -29.84
C THR A 95 1.21 -7.48 -28.63
N VAL A 96 1.35 -8.11 -27.47
CA VAL A 96 1.97 -7.53 -26.26
C VAL A 96 3.45 -7.87 -26.22
N TYR A 97 4.29 -6.92 -25.83
CA TYR A 97 5.72 -7.16 -25.65
C TYR A 97 6.07 -7.26 -24.17
N ILE A 98 6.64 -8.39 -23.77
CA ILE A 98 7.09 -8.67 -22.41
C ILE A 98 8.62 -8.67 -22.40
N PHE A 99 9.21 -7.69 -21.73
CA PHE A 99 10.66 -7.53 -21.66
C PHE A 99 11.22 -8.08 -20.36
N ASP A 100 12.13 -9.04 -20.44
CA ASP A 100 12.84 -9.58 -19.28
C ASP A 100 14.03 -8.69 -18.89
N ILE A 101 13.89 -7.97 -17.78
CA ILE A 101 14.89 -7.03 -17.27
C ILE A 101 16.07 -7.73 -16.59
N PHE A 102 16.00 -9.04 -16.33
CA PHE A 102 17.20 -9.79 -15.93
C PHE A 102 18.14 -10.03 -17.11
N SER A 103 17.61 -9.99 -18.33
CA SER A 103 18.37 -10.19 -19.57
C SER A 103 18.63 -8.88 -20.32
N LEU A 104 17.78 -7.87 -20.10
CA LEU A 104 17.79 -6.60 -20.81
C LEU A 104 18.17 -5.42 -19.91
N LYS A 105 18.63 -4.33 -20.54
CA LYS A 105 18.99 -3.08 -19.87
C LYS A 105 17.87 -2.07 -19.99
N ILE A 106 17.49 -1.44 -18.88
CA ILE A 106 16.34 -0.52 -18.84
C ILE A 106 16.55 0.74 -19.69
N GLU A 107 17.81 1.14 -19.93
CA GLU A 107 18.18 2.28 -20.77
C GLU A 107 17.74 2.10 -22.23
N MET A 108 17.51 0.86 -22.66
CA MET A 108 17.01 0.55 -24.00
C MET A 108 15.60 1.12 -24.27
N PHE A 109 14.83 1.35 -23.20
CA PHE A 109 13.48 1.88 -23.25
C PHE A 109 13.44 3.41 -23.11
N ALA A 110 14.59 4.09 -23.07
CA ALA A 110 14.64 5.55 -22.92
C ALA A 110 13.69 6.31 -23.86
N PRO A 111 13.56 5.96 -25.16
CA PRO A 111 12.62 6.63 -26.07
C PRO A 111 11.14 6.47 -25.69
N ILE A 112 10.79 5.41 -24.94
CA ILE A 112 9.42 5.13 -24.51
C ILE A 112 9.00 6.06 -23.37
N TRP A 113 9.94 6.46 -22.50
CA TRP A 113 9.64 7.23 -21.29
C TRP A 113 9.10 8.65 -21.56
N ASP A 114 9.28 9.15 -22.79
CA ASP A 114 8.72 10.43 -23.24
C ASP A 114 7.28 10.32 -23.81
N LEU A 115 6.80 9.10 -24.05
CA LEU A 115 5.47 8.84 -24.58
C LEU A 115 4.40 8.87 -23.47
N PRO A 116 3.13 9.18 -23.82
CA PRO A 116 2.00 8.89 -22.96
C PRO A 116 1.92 7.40 -22.65
N ILE A 117 1.89 7.07 -21.36
CA ILE A 117 1.80 5.70 -20.84
C ILE A 117 0.61 5.64 -19.88
N VAL A 118 0.01 4.47 -19.73
CA VAL A 118 -1.03 4.23 -18.73
C VAL A 118 -0.79 2.89 -18.03
N ALA A 119 -0.91 2.88 -16.71
CA ALA A 119 -0.81 1.68 -15.86
C ALA A 119 -2.03 1.60 -14.92
N HIS A 120 -2.18 0.48 -14.22
CA HIS A 120 -3.10 0.39 -13.08
C HIS A 120 -2.33 0.55 -11.77
N ASN A 121 -2.84 1.31 -10.80
CA ASN A 121 -2.08 1.62 -9.57
C ASN A 121 -0.66 2.19 -9.84
N ALA A 122 -0.55 3.07 -10.84
CA ALA A 122 0.69 3.50 -11.48
C ALA A 122 1.78 4.10 -10.56
N VAL A 123 1.45 4.54 -9.35
CA VAL A 123 2.45 4.98 -8.36
C VAL A 123 3.40 3.82 -8.02
N PHE A 124 2.91 2.58 -8.04
CA PHE A 124 3.72 1.39 -7.80
C PHE A 124 4.76 1.16 -8.91
N ASP A 125 4.37 1.22 -10.18
CA ASP A 125 5.29 1.06 -11.31
C ASP A 125 6.27 2.22 -11.36
N LEU A 126 5.75 3.44 -11.20
CA LEU A 126 6.53 4.66 -11.28
C LEU A 126 7.67 4.68 -10.26
N LYS A 127 7.44 4.29 -9.00
CA LYS A 127 8.52 4.24 -8.00
C LYS A 127 9.60 3.20 -8.33
N HIS A 128 9.22 2.05 -8.93
CA HIS A 128 10.19 1.03 -9.32
C HIS A 128 11.01 1.47 -10.53
N LEU A 129 10.35 2.09 -11.51
CA LEU A 129 10.99 2.64 -12.71
C LEU A 129 11.97 3.77 -12.36
N LEU A 130 11.54 4.72 -11.51
CA LEU A 130 12.40 5.79 -11.00
C LEU A 130 13.66 5.25 -10.33
N PHE A 131 13.51 4.22 -9.49
CA PHE A 131 14.65 3.59 -8.84
C PHE A 131 15.57 2.86 -9.81
N ALA A 132 15.01 2.23 -10.85
CA ALA A 132 15.78 1.59 -11.90
C ALA A 132 16.41 2.60 -12.89
N GLY A 133 16.25 3.92 -12.71
CA GLY A 133 16.83 4.95 -13.56
C GLY A 133 15.97 5.33 -14.78
N ALA A 134 14.75 4.83 -14.87
CA ALA A 134 13.75 5.25 -15.85
C ALA A 134 12.89 6.38 -15.29
N ASN A 135 12.37 7.27 -16.15
CA ASN A 135 11.58 8.42 -15.68
C ASN A 135 10.39 8.74 -16.60
N PRO A 136 9.33 7.92 -16.59
CA PRO A 136 8.15 8.18 -17.41
C PRO A 136 7.35 9.36 -16.87
N GLN A 137 7.45 10.51 -17.53
CA GLN A 137 6.83 11.77 -17.08
C GLN A 137 5.33 11.85 -17.41
N LYS A 138 4.85 11.10 -18.41
CA LYS A 138 3.47 11.16 -18.92
C LYS A 138 2.68 9.88 -18.58
N ILE A 139 2.80 9.41 -17.35
CA ILE A 139 2.10 8.20 -16.89
C ILE A 139 0.68 8.53 -16.38
N GLY A 140 -0.31 7.82 -16.90
CA GLY A 140 -1.71 7.81 -16.46
C GLY A 140 -2.01 6.62 -15.54
N CYS A 141 -3.15 6.67 -14.84
CA CYS A 141 -3.56 5.60 -13.93
C CYS A 141 -5.05 5.29 -14.02
N THR A 142 -5.42 4.09 -14.49
CA THR A 142 -6.84 3.67 -14.60
C THR A 142 -7.55 3.60 -13.24
N MET A 143 -6.83 3.26 -12.17
CA MET A 143 -7.38 3.29 -10.81
C MET A 143 -7.77 4.72 -10.39
N LEU A 144 -6.95 5.73 -10.72
CA LEU A 144 -7.25 7.12 -10.40
C LEU A 144 -8.30 7.72 -11.35
N MET A 145 -8.39 7.24 -12.59
CA MET A 145 -9.47 7.59 -13.50
C MET A 145 -10.83 7.16 -12.92
N GLU A 146 -10.92 5.92 -12.44
CA GLU A 146 -12.14 5.45 -11.75
C GLU A 146 -12.37 6.21 -10.45
N ASN A 147 -11.33 6.50 -9.67
CA ASN A 147 -11.48 7.29 -8.46
C ASN A 147 -12.08 8.66 -8.70
N ALA A 148 -11.65 9.36 -9.75
CA ALA A 148 -12.23 10.64 -10.11
C ALA A 148 -13.73 10.50 -10.47
N LEU A 149 -14.16 9.37 -11.03
CA LEU A 149 -15.55 9.09 -11.38
C LEU A 149 -16.42 8.69 -10.18
N THR A 150 -15.91 7.87 -9.26
CA THR A 150 -16.73 7.18 -8.25
C THR A 150 -16.26 7.35 -6.81
N GLY A 151 -15.10 7.95 -6.58
CA GLY A 151 -14.44 8.06 -5.28
C GLY A 151 -13.87 6.75 -4.75
N LYS A 152 -13.86 5.67 -5.55
CA LYS A 152 -13.35 4.35 -5.17
C LYS A 152 -11.97 4.10 -5.77
N LEU A 153 -11.23 3.14 -5.20
CA LEU A 153 -9.92 2.69 -5.70
C LEU A 153 -9.99 1.17 -5.96
N PRO A 154 -10.75 0.71 -6.95
CA PRO A 154 -10.87 -0.72 -7.24
C PRO A 154 -9.58 -1.29 -7.83
N SER A 155 -9.36 -2.59 -7.60
CA SER A 155 -8.30 -3.36 -8.26
C SER A 155 -8.57 -3.52 -9.76
N LEU A 156 -7.53 -3.83 -10.53
CA LEU A 156 -7.64 -4.09 -11.98
C LEU A 156 -8.71 -5.14 -12.28
N ALA A 157 -8.66 -6.30 -11.63
CA ALA A 157 -9.66 -7.36 -11.78
C ALA A 157 -11.11 -6.90 -11.51
N ALA A 158 -11.32 -5.95 -10.60
CA ALA A 158 -12.66 -5.43 -10.30
C ALA A 158 -13.13 -4.48 -11.41
N LEU A 159 -12.23 -3.66 -11.97
CA LEU A 159 -12.53 -2.82 -13.13
C LEU A 159 -12.76 -3.66 -14.39
N SER A 160 -11.92 -4.66 -14.64
CA SER A 160 -12.04 -5.55 -15.79
C SER A 160 -13.36 -6.32 -15.76
N ARG A 161 -13.77 -6.84 -14.60
CA ARG A 161 -15.12 -7.42 -14.44
C ARG A 161 -16.22 -6.40 -14.76
N GLN A 162 -16.11 -5.20 -14.21
CA GLN A 162 -17.15 -4.18 -14.34
C GLN A 162 -17.30 -3.62 -15.77
N TYR A 163 -16.20 -3.48 -16.51
CA TYR A 163 -16.17 -2.74 -17.77
C TYR A 163 -15.86 -3.58 -19.00
N LEU A 164 -15.19 -4.71 -18.83
CA LEU A 164 -14.80 -5.62 -19.92
C LEU A 164 -15.53 -6.96 -19.85
N ASP A 165 -16.28 -7.22 -18.77
CA ASP A 165 -16.88 -8.53 -18.47
C ASP A 165 -15.82 -9.64 -18.35
N TRP A 166 -14.62 -9.26 -17.86
CA TRP A 166 -13.50 -10.18 -17.70
C TRP A 166 -13.35 -10.63 -16.24
N GLU A 167 -13.44 -11.93 -16.01
CA GLU A 167 -13.04 -12.56 -14.76
C GLU A 167 -11.54 -12.89 -14.80
N MET A 168 -10.73 -12.09 -14.11
CA MET A 168 -9.27 -12.26 -14.08
C MET A 168 -8.83 -13.10 -12.87
N SER A 169 -8.06 -14.16 -13.13
CA SER A 169 -7.40 -14.94 -12.06
C SER A 169 -6.36 -14.09 -11.31
N LYS A 170 -6.17 -14.38 -10.02
CA LYS A 170 -5.16 -13.75 -9.15
C LYS A 170 -4.00 -14.67 -8.80
N GLU A 171 -3.97 -15.88 -9.34
CA GLU A 171 -3.02 -16.91 -8.91
C GLU A 171 -1.57 -16.50 -9.14
N GLU A 172 -1.29 -15.93 -10.32
CA GLU A 172 0.08 -15.57 -10.70
C GLU A 172 0.55 -14.26 -10.05
N GLN A 173 -0.35 -13.47 -9.45
CA GLN A 173 -0.02 -12.22 -8.74
C GLN A 173 0.99 -12.43 -7.60
N THR A 174 0.94 -13.59 -6.95
CA THR A 174 1.84 -13.96 -5.85
C THR A 174 2.79 -15.10 -6.21
N SER A 175 2.95 -15.36 -7.52
CA SER A 175 3.86 -16.41 -8.02
C SER A 175 5.33 -16.06 -7.76
N ASP A 176 6.20 -17.06 -7.90
CA ASP A 176 7.64 -16.85 -7.80
C ASP A 176 8.18 -16.20 -9.07
N TRP A 177 8.40 -14.88 -9.02
CA TRP A 177 9.02 -14.10 -10.09
C TRP A 177 10.55 -14.12 -10.07
N ASN A 178 11.17 -14.71 -9.03
CA ASN A 178 12.62 -14.88 -8.95
C ASN A 178 13.13 -16.04 -9.82
N GLN A 179 12.25 -16.95 -10.23
CA GLN A 179 12.64 -18.12 -10.98
C GLN A 179 13.24 -17.78 -12.35
N ARG A 180 14.19 -18.61 -12.77
CA ARG A 180 14.97 -18.42 -14.01
C ARG A 180 14.08 -18.51 -15.25
N GLU A 181 13.22 -19.52 -15.31
CA GLU A 181 12.31 -19.78 -16.42
C GLU A 181 10.89 -19.50 -15.94
N LEU A 182 10.23 -18.52 -16.56
CA LEU A 182 8.84 -18.18 -16.27
C LEU A 182 7.91 -19.11 -17.04
N THR A 183 6.76 -19.41 -16.45
CA THR A 183 5.73 -20.24 -17.08
C THR A 183 4.94 -19.46 -18.12
N GLU A 184 4.28 -20.15 -19.05
CA GLU A 184 3.37 -19.51 -20.01
C GLU A 184 2.24 -18.77 -19.30
N ASP A 185 1.72 -19.32 -18.20
CA ASP A 185 0.66 -18.69 -17.41
C ASP A 185 1.10 -17.37 -16.77
N GLN A 186 2.33 -17.30 -16.24
CA GLN A 186 2.89 -16.04 -15.70
C GLN A 186 3.03 -14.99 -16.80
N LEU A 187 3.54 -15.39 -17.97
CA LEU A 187 3.70 -14.48 -19.11
C LEU A 187 2.34 -13.99 -19.61
N ALA A 188 1.37 -14.89 -19.77
CA ALA A 188 0.00 -14.57 -20.17
C ALA A 188 -0.71 -13.68 -19.15
N TYR A 189 -0.57 -13.95 -17.85
CA TYR A 189 -1.09 -13.10 -16.78
C TYR A 189 -0.57 -11.67 -16.92
N SER A 190 0.74 -11.52 -17.03
CA SER A 190 1.36 -10.19 -17.11
C SER A 190 1.02 -9.45 -18.41
N ALA A 191 0.81 -10.19 -19.51
CA ALA A 191 0.36 -9.61 -20.77
C ALA A 191 -1.10 -9.14 -20.70
N LEU A 192 -1.97 -9.94 -20.06
CA LEU A 192 -3.38 -9.61 -19.92
C LEU A 192 -3.58 -8.29 -19.14
N ASP A 193 -2.76 -8.04 -18.12
CA ASP A 193 -2.85 -6.82 -17.30
C ASP A 193 -2.71 -5.56 -18.15
N VAL A 194 -1.71 -5.49 -19.05
CA VAL A 194 -1.52 -4.31 -19.91
C VAL A 194 -2.58 -4.17 -21.01
N VAL A 195 -3.16 -5.29 -21.46
CA VAL A 195 -4.31 -5.26 -22.39
C VAL A 195 -5.54 -4.69 -21.69
N ALA A 196 -5.85 -5.19 -20.49
CA ALA A 196 -6.96 -4.70 -19.67
C ALA A 196 -6.80 -3.22 -19.37
N VAL A 197 -5.61 -2.79 -18.95
CA VAL A 197 -5.28 -1.38 -18.70
C VAL A 197 -5.55 -0.49 -19.91
N LYS A 198 -5.13 -0.90 -21.11
CA LYS A 198 -5.34 -0.11 -22.33
C LYS A 198 -6.83 0.01 -22.68
N LYS A 199 -7.58 -1.09 -22.62
CA LYS A 199 -9.03 -1.09 -22.89
C LYS A 199 -9.80 -0.25 -21.86
N LEU A 200 -9.47 -0.41 -20.58
CA LEU A 200 -10.06 0.39 -19.50
C LEU A 200 -9.74 1.88 -19.67
N HIS A 201 -8.52 2.23 -20.08
CA HIS A 201 -8.16 3.62 -20.32
C HIS A 201 -9.07 4.28 -21.38
N GLN A 202 -9.40 3.58 -22.46
CA GLN A 202 -10.30 4.11 -23.50
C GLN A 202 -11.69 4.39 -22.92
N ILE A 203 -12.30 3.41 -22.24
CA ILE A 203 -13.63 3.52 -21.64
C ILE A 203 -13.68 4.62 -20.57
N LEU A 204 -12.71 4.62 -19.66
CA LEU A 204 -12.66 5.57 -18.54
C LEU A 204 -12.36 7.00 -19.02
N SER A 205 -11.57 7.16 -20.09
CA SER A 205 -11.28 8.48 -20.66
C SER A 205 -12.54 9.15 -21.19
N ASP A 206 -13.41 8.40 -21.87
CA ASP A 206 -14.66 8.94 -22.40
C ASP A 206 -15.65 9.26 -21.27
N ARG A 207 -15.71 8.42 -20.24
CA ARG A 207 -16.50 8.71 -19.03
C ARG A 207 -16.02 9.96 -18.30
N LEU A 208 -14.72 10.18 -18.17
CA LEU A 208 -14.17 11.40 -17.57
C LEU A 208 -14.55 12.65 -18.35
N LYS A 209 -14.56 12.59 -19.69
CA LYS A 209 -15.01 13.70 -20.55
C LYS A 209 -16.50 13.96 -20.34
N GLN A 210 -17.33 12.92 -20.37
CA GLN A 210 -18.78 13.02 -20.17
C GLN A 210 -19.14 13.57 -18.79
N GLY A 211 -18.40 13.18 -17.75
CA GLY A 211 -18.57 13.66 -16.39
C GLY A 211 -17.94 15.04 -16.10
N ASN A 212 -17.24 15.66 -17.06
CA ASN A 212 -16.46 16.88 -16.86
C ASN A 212 -15.41 16.78 -15.73
N LEU A 213 -14.80 15.59 -15.58
CA LEU A 213 -13.87 15.25 -14.49
C LEU A 213 -12.40 15.17 -14.95
N VAL A 214 -12.12 15.54 -16.21
CA VAL A 214 -10.77 15.53 -16.79
C VAL A 214 -9.79 16.36 -15.96
N LYS A 215 -10.20 17.55 -15.48
CA LYS A 215 -9.35 18.43 -14.67
C LYS A 215 -8.99 17.79 -13.32
N THR A 216 -9.96 17.17 -12.65
CA THR A 216 -9.76 16.46 -11.38
C THR A 216 -8.77 15.31 -11.56
N TYR A 217 -8.99 14.46 -12.57
CA TYR A 217 -8.06 13.38 -12.87
C TYR A 217 -6.66 13.89 -13.26
N THR A 218 -6.58 14.97 -14.05
CA THR A 218 -5.30 15.57 -14.45
C THR A 218 -4.48 16.02 -13.24
N LEU A 219 -5.10 16.67 -12.26
CA LEU A 219 -4.43 17.05 -11.01
C LEU A 219 -3.88 15.83 -10.26
N MET A 220 -4.68 14.77 -10.15
CA MET A 220 -4.26 13.53 -9.49
C MET A 220 -3.12 12.85 -10.25
N ARG A 221 -3.22 12.76 -11.57
CA ARG A 221 -2.21 12.17 -12.46
C ARG A 221 -0.87 12.88 -12.32
N ASP A 222 -0.88 14.21 -12.43
CA ASP A 222 0.34 15.03 -12.42
C ASP A 222 1.00 15.06 -11.03
N SER A 223 0.27 14.69 -9.98
CA SER A 223 0.81 14.52 -8.63
C SER A 223 1.56 13.20 -8.43
N MET A 224 1.31 12.17 -9.26
CA MET A 224 1.87 10.83 -9.06
C MET A 224 3.41 10.79 -9.02
N PRO A 225 4.17 11.50 -9.88
CA PRO A 225 5.63 11.50 -9.79
C PRO A 225 6.16 12.01 -8.46
N ALA A 226 5.57 13.08 -7.93
CA ALA A 226 5.94 13.61 -6.62
C ALA A 226 5.62 12.62 -5.49
N ILE A 227 4.48 11.91 -5.58
CA ILE A 227 4.11 10.87 -4.61
C ILE A 227 5.07 9.68 -4.69
N ALA A 228 5.40 9.18 -5.89
CA ALA A 228 6.35 8.10 -6.07
C ALA A 228 7.73 8.47 -5.49
N GLN A 229 8.20 9.70 -5.73
CA GLN A 229 9.45 10.21 -5.16
C GLN A 229 9.38 10.34 -3.63
N LEU A 230 8.24 10.77 -3.08
CA LEU A 230 8.01 10.86 -1.64
C LEU A 230 8.09 9.48 -0.97
N GLU A 231 7.40 8.48 -1.53
CA GLU A 231 7.46 7.09 -1.06
C GLU A 231 8.89 6.53 -1.16
N PHE A 232 9.54 6.75 -2.30
CA PHE A 232 10.89 6.27 -2.57
C PHE A 232 11.93 6.87 -1.62
N ASN A 233 11.87 8.17 -1.36
CA ASN A 233 12.80 8.86 -0.48
C ASN A 233 12.64 8.39 0.97
N GLY A 234 11.40 8.17 1.42
CA GLY A 234 11.08 7.87 2.80
C GLY A 234 11.51 8.97 3.79
N VAL A 235 11.28 8.73 5.07
CA VAL A 235 11.66 9.63 6.17
C VAL A 235 12.63 8.93 7.12
N HIS A 236 13.66 9.64 7.57
CA HIS A 236 14.57 9.10 8.57
C HIS A 236 13.87 9.01 9.94
N PHE A 237 14.10 7.90 10.63
CA PHE A 237 13.48 7.61 11.91
C PHE A 237 14.55 7.09 12.88
N ASP A 238 14.71 7.77 14.01
CA ASP A 238 15.72 7.47 15.01
C ASP A 238 15.31 6.24 15.85
N VAL A 239 15.71 5.05 15.37
CA VAL A 239 15.38 3.77 15.99
C VAL A 239 15.92 3.67 17.41
N GLU A 240 17.13 4.18 17.68
CA GLU A 240 17.73 4.11 19.01
C GLU A 240 16.97 4.95 20.04
N LYS A 241 16.61 6.19 19.68
CA LYS A 241 15.74 7.03 20.53
C LYS A 241 14.37 6.39 20.69
N HIS A 242 13.85 5.75 19.65
CA HIS A 242 12.56 5.09 19.73
C HIS A 242 12.56 3.93 20.74
N VAL A 243 13.60 3.08 20.73
CA VAL A 243 13.76 2.00 21.70
C VAL A 243 13.83 2.54 23.13
N LYS A 244 14.56 3.63 23.36
CA LYS A 244 14.63 4.31 24.68
C LYS A 244 13.27 4.87 25.10
N LEU A 245 12.53 5.48 24.18
CA LEU A 245 11.20 6.03 24.42
C LEU A 245 10.20 4.91 24.77
N MET A 246 10.23 3.79 24.04
CA MET A 246 9.42 2.62 24.34
C MET A 246 9.70 2.05 25.73
N LYS A 247 10.98 1.98 26.14
CA LYS A 247 11.34 1.56 27.50
C LYS A 247 10.73 2.49 28.56
N ALA A 248 10.84 3.80 28.37
CA ALA A 248 10.26 4.79 29.29
C ALA A 248 8.72 4.70 29.34
N TRP A 249 8.06 4.42 28.22
CA TRP A 249 6.62 4.14 28.19
C TRP A 249 6.28 2.84 28.92
N GLN A 250 7.04 1.77 28.72
CA GLN A 250 6.81 0.51 29.41
C GLN A 250 6.92 0.67 30.93
N GLU A 251 7.95 1.37 31.42
CA GLU A 251 8.11 1.69 32.85
C GLU A 251 6.92 2.51 33.39
N LYS A 252 6.44 3.50 32.62
CA LYS A 252 5.23 4.27 32.98
C LYS A 252 3.97 3.40 33.03
N LYS A 253 3.81 2.49 32.07
CA LYS A 253 2.68 1.55 32.02
C LYS A 253 2.68 0.63 33.23
N GLU A 254 3.83 0.09 33.59
CA GLU A 254 4.02 -0.78 34.76
C GLU A 254 3.73 -0.04 36.07
N ALA A 255 4.23 1.19 36.23
CA ALA A 255 3.94 2.01 37.39
C ALA A 255 2.43 2.34 37.52
N ALA A 256 1.76 2.63 36.40
CA ALA A 256 0.30 2.85 36.39
C ALA A 256 -0.46 1.56 36.71
N ALA A 257 -0.03 0.42 36.15
CA ALA A 257 -0.62 -0.88 36.41
C ALA A 257 -0.50 -1.29 37.88
N GLU A 258 0.64 -1.00 38.53
CA GLU A 258 0.84 -1.31 39.95
C GLU A 258 -0.10 -0.50 40.85
N LYS A 259 -0.25 0.81 40.59
CA LYS A 259 -1.25 1.65 41.28
C LYS A 259 -2.67 1.11 41.09
N LEU A 260 -3.01 0.70 39.86
CA LEU A 260 -4.33 0.16 39.56
C LEU A 260 -4.58 -1.19 40.25
N LYS A 261 -3.57 -2.07 40.35
CA LYS A 261 -3.68 -3.34 41.08
C LYS A 261 -3.96 -3.13 42.57
N GLN A 262 -3.37 -2.12 43.18
CA GLN A 262 -3.64 -1.77 44.58
C GLN A 262 -5.10 -1.33 44.81
N VAL A 263 -5.72 -0.69 43.81
CA VAL A 263 -7.12 -0.24 43.88
C VAL A 263 -8.10 -1.35 43.49
N LEU A 264 -7.83 -2.08 42.42
CA LEU A 264 -8.75 -3.04 41.81
C LEU A 264 -8.68 -4.45 42.42
N GLY A 265 -7.55 -4.81 43.04
CA GLY A 265 -7.21 -6.17 43.40
C GLY A 265 -6.68 -7.01 42.24
N LEU A 266 -6.26 -8.24 42.52
CA LEU A 266 -5.52 -9.11 41.58
C LEU A 266 -6.38 -9.74 40.46
N HIS A 267 -7.71 -9.72 40.58
CA HIS A 267 -8.61 -10.46 39.68
C HIS A 267 -9.24 -9.62 38.57
N VAL A 268 -9.03 -8.30 38.57
CA VAL A 268 -9.59 -7.39 37.56
C VAL A 268 -8.54 -7.12 36.48
N SER A 269 -8.83 -7.53 35.25
CA SER A 269 -8.01 -7.24 34.08
C SER A 269 -8.20 -5.78 33.63
N LEU A 270 -7.08 -5.06 33.49
CA LEU A 270 -7.02 -3.68 32.98
C LEU A 270 -7.41 -3.58 31.50
N ASP A 271 -7.35 -4.69 30.78
CA ASP A 271 -7.64 -4.79 29.35
C ASP A 271 -9.09 -5.21 29.10
N SER A 272 -9.87 -5.49 30.16
CA SER A 272 -11.29 -5.91 30.06
C SER A 272 -12.23 -4.76 30.44
N PRO A 273 -12.85 -4.06 29.47
CA PRO A 273 -13.82 -3.00 29.74
C PRO A 273 -15.00 -3.48 30.59
N LYS A 274 -15.39 -4.75 30.44
CA LYS A 274 -16.48 -5.35 31.22
C LYS A 274 -16.10 -5.45 32.70
N GLN A 275 -14.94 -6.02 33.01
CA GLN A 275 -14.51 -6.18 34.41
C GLN A 275 -14.28 -4.82 35.09
N LEU A 276 -13.70 -3.85 34.37
CA LEU A 276 -13.56 -2.48 34.87
C LEU A 276 -14.92 -1.81 35.12
N SER A 277 -15.87 -1.98 34.19
CA SER A 277 -17.23 -1.47 34.35
C SER A 277 -17.94 -2.11 35.55
N ASP A 278 -17.82 -3.42 35.73
CA ASP A 278 -18.49 -4.12 36.83
C ASP A 278 -17.87 -3.74 38.17
N TRP A 279 -16.54 -3.59 38.24
CA TRP A 279 -15.86 -3.06 39.42
C TRP A 279 -16.35 -1.64 39.75
N LEU A 280 -16.41 -0.73 38.77
CA LEU A 280 -16.89 0.65 38.98
C LEU A 280 -18.34 0.68 39.50
N LYS A 281 -19.24 -0.17 38.97
CA LYS A 281 -20.63 -0.25 39.48
C LYS A 281 -20.71 -0.63 40.95
N SER A 282 -19.79 -1.46 41.44
CA SER A 282 -19.76 -1.94 42.82
C SER A 282 -19.07 -0.98 43.80
N HIS A 283 -18.29 -0.01 43.32
CA HIS A 283 -17.43 0.83 44.17
C HIS A 283 -17.71 2.33 44.06
N LEU A 284 -18.49 2.77 43.07
CA LEU A 284 -18.96 4.15 42.99
C LEU A 284 -20.13 4.39 43.95
N ASP A 285 -20.19 5.59 44.54
CA ASP A 285 -21.36 6.04 45.28
C ASP A 285 -22.57 6.22 44.33
N PRO A 286 -23.82 6.14 44.85
CA PRO A 286 -25.02 6.20 44.02
C PRO A 286 -25.15 7.49 43.17
N GLU A 287 -24.67 8.62 43.66
CA GLU A 287 -24.77 9.91 42.96
C GLU A 287 -23.83 9.95 41.75
N THR A 288 -22.58 9.55 41.95
CA THR A 288 -21.59 9.41 40.86
C THR A 288 -22.01 8.33 39.87
N LEU A 289 -22.54 7.19 40.33
CA LEU A 289 -22.96 6.08 39.48
C LEU A 289 -24.11 6.45 38.52
N ASN A 290 -25.01 7.32 38.97
CA ASN A 290 -26.16 7.79 38.18
C ASN A 290 -25.75 8.75 37.07
N THR A 291 -24.69 9.53 37.30
CA THR A 291 -24.20 10.54 36.34
C THR A 291 -23.06 10.01 35.46
N TRP A 292 -22.48 8.85 35.80
CA TRP A 292 -21.36 8.26 35.05
C TRP A 292 -21.77 7.88 33.60
N PRO A 293 -21.00 8.30 32.57
CA PRO A 293 -21.31 8.00 31.18
C PRO A 293 -21.39 6.49 30.86
N ARG A 294 -22.39 6.07 30.10
CA ARG A 294 -22.62 4.66 29.72
C ARG A 294 -22.52 4.41 28.22
N THR A 295 -22.14 3.18 27.85
CA THR A 295 -22.22 2.69 26.47
C THR A 295 -23.68 2.40 26.10
N LYS A 296 -23.96 2.16 24.81
CA LYS A 296 -25.29 1.73 24.34
C LYS A 296 -25.75 0.42 25.00
N THR A 297 -24.81 -0.41 25.47
CA THR A 297 -25.06 -1.68 26.16
C THR A 297 -25.15 -1.53 27.68
N GLY A 298 -25.16 -0.30 28.21
CA GLY A 298 -25.34 -0.01 29.63
C GLY A 298 -24.09 -0.17 30.51
N GLN A 299 -22.94 -0.51 29.92
CA GLN A 299 -21.64 -0.58 30.62
C GLN A 299 -21.15 0.83 30.95
N LEU A 300 -20.48 0.99 32.09
CA LEU A 300 -19.83 2.25 32.44
C LEU A 300 -18.64 2.47 31.50
N LYS A 301 -18.55 3.68 30.92
CA LYS A 301 -17.46 4.04 30.02
C LYS A 301 -16.15 4.22 30.78
N THR A 302 -15.07 3.74 30.21
CA THR A 302 -13.69 3.94 30.68
C THR A 302 -12.79 4.46 29.55
N ASP A 303 -13.39 5.21 28.60
CA ASP A 303 -12.66 5.91 27.55
C ASP A 303 -11.94 7.16 28.10
N ALA A 304 -10.95 7.66 27.35
CA ALA A 304 -10.09 8.76 27.79
C ALA A 304 -10.88 10.01 28.20
N HIS A 305 -11.92 10.35 27.43
CA HIS A 305 -12.78 11.50 27.69
C HIS A 305 -13.65 11.33 28.95
N THR A 306 -14.06 10.11 29.28
CA THR A 306 -14.79 9.83 30.52
C THR A 306 -13.85 9.90 31.71
N LEU A 307 -12.68 9.25 31.64
CA LEU A 307 -11.72 9.19 32.73
C LEU A 307 -11.12 10.56 33.08
N SER A 308 -10.92 11.43 32.08
CA SER A 308 -10.39 12.79 32.30
C SER A 308 -11.33 13.70 33.11
N ARG A 309 -12.62 13.36 33.21
CA ARG A 309 -13.61 14.10 34.03
C ARG A 309 -13.54 13.74 35.51
N TYR A 310 -12.88 12.63 35.86
CA TYR A 310 -12.80 12.14 37.23
C TYR A 310 -11.33 11.89 37.66
N PRO A 311 -10.43 12.88 37.54
CA PRO A 311 -9.00 12.68 37.80
C PRO A 311 -8.71 12.28 39.26
N GLU A 312 -9.50 12.80 40.21
CA GLU A 312 -9.37 12.53 41.64
C GLU A 312 -9.86 11.14 42.05
N HIS A 313 -10.62 10.45 41.18
CA HIS A 313 -11.05 9.09 41.47
C HIS A 313 -9.82 8.15 41.49
N PRO A 314 -9.72 7.16 42.41
CA PRO A 314 -8.58 6.26 42.49
C PRO A 314 -8.23 5.52 41.19
N LEU A 315 -9.22 5.30 40.32
CA LEU A 315 -9.02 4.78 38.97
C LEU A 315 -8.82 5.84 37.89
N GLY A 316 -9.25 7.08 38.08
CA GLY A 316 -9.34 8.08 37.03
C GLY A 316 -8.01 8.36 36.35
N ALA A 317 -7.10 9.05 37.06
CA ALA A 317 -5.78 9.37 36.53
C ALA A 317 -4.93 8.13 36.21
N PRO A 318 -4.85 7.08 37.07
CA PRO A 318 -4.02 5.91 36.76
C PRO A 318 -4.53 5.09 35.57
N LEU A 319 -5.84 4.89 35.39
CA LEU A 319 -6.39 4.13 34.27
C LEU A 319 -6.29 4.91 32.97
N LEU A 320 -6.48 6.24 33.03
CA LEU A 320 -6.26 7.11 31.87
C LEU A 320 -4.83 6.96 31.39
N LEU A 321 -3.85 7.13 32.29
CA LEU A 321 -2.43 6.98 31.96
C LEU A 321 -2.11 5.58 31.43
N TYR A 322 -2.62 4.51 32.06
CA TYR A 322 -2.40 3.14 31.58
C TYR A 322 -2.90 2.97 30.14
N LYS A 323 -4.13 3.40 29.83
CA LYS A 323 -4.73 3.26 28.49
C LYS A 323 -4.03 4.13 27.44
N GLU A 324 -3.63 5.35 27.80
CA GLU A 324 -2.86 6.23 26.93
C GLU A 324 -1.52 5.57 26.57
N VAL A 325 -0.76 5.13 27.56
CA VAL A 325 0.56 4.53 27.34
C VAL A 325 0.46 3.18 26.63
N ASP A 326 -0.56 2.37 26.93
CA ASP A 326 -0.83 1.12 26.21
C ASP A 326 -1.10 1.36 24.72
N THR A 327 -1.87 2.40 24.40
CA THR A 327 -2.10 2.84 23.00
C THR A 327 -0.78 3.29 22.37
N MET A 328 0.05 4.05 23.11
CA MET A 328 1.36 4.49 22.64
C MET A 328 2.27 3.31 22.29
N LEU A 329 2.35 2.30 23.15
CA LEU A 329 3.16 1.10 22.93
C LEU A 329 2.65 0.22 21.78
N SER A 330 1.33 -0.04 21.74
CA SER A 330 0.72 -0.93 20.75
C SER A 330 0.65 -0.34 19.34
N THR A 331 0.29 0.94 19.23
CA THR A 331 0.08 1.60 17.93
C THR A 331 1.35 2.26 17.41
N PHE A 332 2.16 2.84 18.29
CA PHE A 332 3.29 3.68 17.90
C PHE A 332 4.65 3.07 18.26
N GLY A 333 4.73 2.21 19.27
CA GLY A 333 5.96 1.55 19.71
C GLY A 333 6.43 0.44 18.75
N THR A 334 5.74 -0.70 18.69
CA THR A 334 6.24 -1.82 17.88
C THR A 334 6.10 -1.58 16.37
N GLY A 335 5.06 -0.85 15.95
CA GLY A 335 4.73 -0.62 14.55
C GLY A 335 5.83 0.11 13.78
N TYR A 336 6.37 1.21 14.33
CA TYR A 336 7.27 2.08 13.56
C TYR A 336 8.67 1.50 13.36
N THR A 337 9.25 0.88 14.40
CA THR A 337 10.58 0.24 14.26
C THR A 337 10.55 -0.85 13.20
N GLY A 338 9.52 -1.71 13.21
CA GLY A 338 9.35 -2.78 12.22
C GLY A 338 9.08 -2.30 10.79
N HIS A 339 8.81 -1.00 10.60
CA HIS A 339 8.65 -0.39 9.29
C HIS A 339 9.91 0.29 8.74
N THR A 340 10.99 0.29 9.51
CA THR A 340 12.29 0.80 9.04
C THR A 340 12.84 -0.16 7.99
N ASN A 341 13.13 0.37 6.81
CA ASN A 341 13.71 -0.42 5.73
C ASN A 341 15.18 -0.75 6.08
N PRO A 342 15.58 -2.03 6.02
CA PRO A 342 16.91 -2.47 6.45
C PRO A 342 18.04 -1.94 5.58
N LYS A 343 17.78 -1.59 4.32
CA LYS A 343 18.77 -1.08 3.38
C LYS A 343 18.99 0.42 3.51
N THR A 344 17.93 1.18 3.77
CA THR A 344 17.98 2.64 3.81
C THR A 344 18.07 3.22 5.22
N GLY A 345 17.64 2.46 6.23
CA GLY A 345 17.45 2.96 7.59
C GLY A 345 16.31 3.98 7.71
N ARG A 346 15.36 3.99 6.75
CA ARG A 346 14.27 4.97 6.67
C ARG A 346 12.91 4.28 6.67
N ILE A 347 11.87 5.01 7.05
CA ILE A 347 10.48 4.57 6.91
C ILE A 347 9.97 5.01 5.53
N HIS A 348 9.56 4.04 4.73
CA HIS A 348 8.92 4.24 3.42
C HIS A 348 7.43 3.93 3.55
N SER A 349 6.63 4.97 3.80
CA SER A 349 5.17 4.89 3.88
C SER A 349 4.53 4.98 2.49
N ASN A 350 3.34 4.42 2.35
CA ASN A 350 2.53 4.55 1.15
C ASN A 350 1.53 5.70 1.29
N PHE A 351 1.25 6.39 0.18
CA PHE A 351 0.30 7.49 0.07
C PHE A 351 -0.76 7.18 -0.98
N ARG A 352 -2.04 7.33 -0.64
CA ARG A 352 -3.15 7.19 -1.58
C ARG A 352 -3.64 8.55 -2.06
N LEU A 353 -3.52 8.78 -3.35
CA LEU A 353 -4.30 9.80 -4.06
C LEU A 353 -5.76 9.36 -4.11
N GLY A 354 -6.69 10.24 -3.74
CA GLY A 354 -8.12 9.90 -3.72
C GLY A 354 -8.52 8.89 -2.64
N GLY A 355 -7.71 8.73 -1.59
CA GLY A 355 -7.97 7.77 -0.52
C GLY A 355 -8.99 8.23 0.53
N THR A 356 -9.39 9.50 0.50
CA THR A 356 -10.38 10.09 1.41
C THR A 356 -11.54 10.70 0.61
N ALA A 357 -12.73 10.79 1.20
CA ALA A 357 -13.90 11.37 0.53
C ALA A 357 -13.71 12.86 0.16
N THR A 358 -12.81 13.56 0.84
CA THR A 358 -12.49 14.97 0.59
C THR A 358 -11.37 15.16 -0.46
N GLY A 359 -10.79 14.07 -0.97
CA GLY A 359 -9.68 14.11 -1.93
C GLY A 359 -8.29 14.30 -1.31
N ARG A 360 -8.18 14.48 0.02
CA ARG A 360 -6.89 14.56 0.72
C ARG A 360 -6.12 13.25 0.61
N LEU A 361 -4.79 13.36 0.58
CA LEU A 361 -3.88 12.22 0.69
C LEU A 361 -4.12 11.47 2.00
N SER A 362 -4.14 10.14 1.93
CA SER A 362 -4.04 9.28 3.12
C SER A 362 -2.75 8.47 3.11
N CYS A 363 -2.20 8.20 4.29
CA CYS A 363 -0.93 7.54 4.48
C CYS A 363 -1.09 6.22 5.26
N TYR A 364 -0.38 5.17 4.85
CA TYR A 364 -0.46 3.85 5.46
C TYR A 364 0.85 3.06 5.37
N ARG A 365 0.97 2.02 6.22
CA ARG A 365 2.11 1.07 6.29
C ARG A 365 3.52 1.70 6.49
N PRO A 366 3.74 2.59 7.48
CA PRO A 366 2.80 3.09 8.50
C PRO A 366 2.22 4.46 8.15
N ASN A 367 1.18 4.89 8.89
CA ASN A 367 0.63 6.23 8.76
C ASN A 367 1.54 7.26 9.45
N ILE A 368 2.39 7.94 8.68
CA ILE A 368 3.26 9.03 9.18
C ILE A 368 2.61 10.41 9.11
N GLN A 369 1.38 10.54 8.62
CA GLN A 369 0.64 11.82 8.62
C GLN A 369 0.05 12.13 10.01
N ASN A 370 -0.24 11.09 10.79
CA ASN A 370 -0.85 11.23 12.13
C ASN A 370 0.04 10.66 13.24
N PRO A 371 1.31 11.11 13.39
CA PRO A 371 2.10 10.71 14.53
C PRO A 371 1.52 11.33 15.82
N PRO A 372 1.75 10.72 16.99
CA PRO A 372 1.44 11.30 18.28
C PRO A 372 1.87 12.76 18.38
N ARG A 373 1.09 13.57 19.11
CA ARG A 373 1.42 14.97 19.37
C ARG A 373 2.60 15.15 20.32
N ASP A 374 2.98 14.07 21.01
CA ASP A 374 4.12 14.04 21.91
C ASP A 374 5.41 14.48 21.21
N LYS A 375 6.07 15.48 21.80
CA LYS A 375 7.31 16.05 21.28
C LYS A 375 8.40 14.98 21.19
N SER A 376 8.55 14.14 22.22
CA SER A 376 9.58 13.09 22.20
C SER A 376 9.39 12.08 21.07
N PHE A 377 8.14 11.82 20.66
CA PHE A 377 7.87 10.95 19.51
C PHE A 377 8.12 11.66 18.18
N ARG A 378 7.71 12.92 18.02
CA ARG A 378 7.94 13.66 16.77
C ARG A 378 9.42 13.88 16.49
N GLU A 379 10.23 14.04 17.54
CA GLU A 379 11.69 14.15 17.44
C GLU A 379 12.38 12.87 16.93
N LEU A 380 11.66 11.74 16.87
CA LEU A 380 12.16 10.52 16.22
C LEU A 380 12.28 10.71 14.71
N PHE A 381 11.37 11.49 14.10
CA PHE A 381 11.49 11.92 12.71
C PHE A 381 12.50 13.06 12.64
N SER A 382 13.72 12.73 12.23
CA SER A 382 14.86 13.64 12.31
C SER A 382 15.60 13.70 10.97
N ALA A 383 16.33 14.79 10.73
CA ALA A 383 17.24 14.86 9.60
C ALA A 383 18.51 14.04 9.91
N PRO A 384 19.10 13.36 8.91
CA PRO A 384 20.40 12.73 9.07
C PRO A 384 21.51 13.79 9.24
N PRO A 385 22.71 13.41 9.71
CA PRO A 385 23.84 14.32 9.86
C PRO A 385 24.12 15.16 8.60
N GLY A 386 24.37 16.45 8.77
CA GLY A 386 24.61 17.40 7.67
C GLY A 386 23.34 17.87 6.94
N ARG A 387 22.14 17.52 7.40
CA ARG A 387 20.86 18.00 6.86
C ARG A 387 19.98 18.59 7.96
N SER A 388 18.93 19.31 7.55
CA SER A 388 17.89 19.84 8.44
C SER A 388 16.51 19.51 7.89
N ILE A 389 15.53 19.38 8.79
CA ILE A 389 14.11 19.29 8.41
C ILE A 389 13.62 20.70 8.17
N VAL A 390 12.99 20.93 7.03
CA VAL A 390 12.29 22.17 6.70
C VAL A 390 10.80 21.86 6.65
N VAL A 391 10.00 22.65 7.37
CA VAL A 391 8.54 22.56 7.37
C VAL A 391 8.01 23.78 6.63
N ALA A 392 7.23 23.54 5.58
CA ALA A 392 6.48 24.56 4.86
C ALA A 392 4.99 24.23 5.04
N ASP A 393 4.22 25.19 5.53
CA ASP A 393 2.80 25.03 5.85
C ASP A 393 1.99 26.11 5.14
N TYR A 394 0.78 25.75 4.71
CA TYR A 394 -0.17 26.72 4.15
C TYR A 394 -1.02 27.30 5.27
N GLU A 395 -0.77 28.55 5.63
CA GLU A 395 -1.52 29.23 6.68
C GLU A 395 -3.01 29.38 6.28
N GLN A 396 -3.91 28.80 7.09
CA GLN A 396 -5.37 28.94 6.98
C GLN A 396 -5.95 28.65 5.58
N ILE A 397 -5.50 27.57 4.95
CA ILE A 397 -5.98 27.15 3.62
C ILE A 397 -7.38 26.51 3.62
N GLU A 398 -7.85 26.04 4.78
CA GLU A 398 -9.21 25.54 4.99
C GLU A 398 -10.15 26.66 5.39
#